data_AF-A0A1E3TLL1-F1
#
_entry.id   AF-A0A1E3TLL1-F1
#
_cell.length_a   1.000
_cell.length_b   1.000
_cell.length_c   1.000
_cell.angle_alpha   90.00
_cell.angle_beta   90.00
_cell.angle_gamma   90.00
#
_symmetry.space_group_name_H-M   'P 1'
#
loop_
_entity.id
_entity.type
_entity.pdbx_description
1 polymer ?
#
loop_
_entity_poly.entity_id
_entity_poly.type
_entity_poly.pdbx_seq_one_letter_code
_entity_poly.pdbx_strand_id
1 'polypeptide(L)' 'MVRAYRSRRDATYRVDIEGDPDIHCSMTLGDPEGNGAGRGAMAATAMRVVNAVPYVVDAPAGLLSSLDLPITPPRHAL' A
#
# COMPACT_ATOMS: atom_id res chain seq x y z
N MET A 1 10.97 14.45 17.20
CA MET A 1 12.38 13.99 17.07
C MET A 1 12.50 13.28 15.73
N VAL A 2 13.22 13.82 14.73
CA VAL A 2 13.30 13.18 13.40
C VAL A 2 14.35 12.07 13.43
N ARG A 3 13.95 10.79 13.41
CA ARG A 3 14.89 9.67 13.26
C ARG A 3 15.34 9.57 11.80
N ALA A 4 16.63 9.82 11.56
CA ALA A 4 17.25 9.57 10.26
C ALA A 4 17.31 8.06 10.01
N TYR A 5 16.60 7.59 8.99
CA TYR A 5 16.39 6.16 8.76
C TYR A 5 16.79 5.83 7.32
N ARG A 6 18.00 5.31 7.13
CA ARG A 6 18.53 4.95 5.82
C ARG A 6 17.67 3.84 5.20
N SER A 7 17.18 4.06 3.99
CA SER A 7 16.50 3.03 3.20
C SER A 7 17.55 2.10 2.58
N ARG A 8 17.33 0.78 2.65
CA ARG A 8 18.19 -0.21 1.98
C ARG A 8 17.95 -0.26 0.46
N ARG A 9 16.87 0.35 -0.03
CA ARG A 9 16.33 0.23 -1.39
C ARG A 9 15.83 1.58 -1.92
N ASP A 10 15.77 1.74 -3.23
CA ASP A 10 15.39 3.00 -3.88
C ASP A 10 13.93 3.41 -3.66
N ALA A 11 13.02 2.46 -3.40
CA ALA A 11 11.64 2.76 -3.01
C ALA A 11 11.20 1.89 -1.82
N THR A 12 11.17 2.52 -0.65
CA THR A 12 10.69 1.93 0.60
C THR A 12 9.62 2.85 1.19
N TYR A 13 8.46 2.28 1.49
CA TYR A 13 7.41 2.93 2.27
C TYR A 13 7.69 2.68 3.75
N ARG A 14 7.84 3.75 4.53
CA ARG A 14 8.03 3.68 5.97
C ARG A 14 6.88 4.36 6.69
N VAL A 15 6.34 3.70 7.70
CA VAL A 15 5.28 4.20 8.56
C VAL A 15 5.73 3.99 10.00
N ASP A 16 5.84 5.08 10.74
CA ASP A 16 6.14 5.10 12.16
C ASP A 16 4.92 5.69 12.88
N ILE A 17 4.37 4.96 13.85
CA ILE A 17 3.24 5.38 14.70
C ILE A 17 3.74 5.36 16.15
N GLU A 18 3.84 6.54 16.76
CA GLU A 18 4.20 6.70 18.16
C GLU A 18 2.96 6.46 19.04
N GLY A 19 3.09 5.62 20.07
CA GLY A 19 1.97 5.23 20.93
C GLY A 19 2.31 4.14 21.95
N ASP A 20 1.29 3.43 22.43
CA ASP A 20 1.46 2.25 23.27
C ASP A 20 0.61 1.09 22.71
N PRO A 21 1.20 0.13 21.96
CA PRO A 21 2.63 0.05 21.62
C PRO A 21 3.04 0.99 20.47
N ASP A 22 4.32 1.34 20.43
CA ASP A 22 4.95 1.92 19.23
C ASP A 22 4.91 0.94 18.05
N ILE A 23 4.61 1.43 16.85
CA ILE A 23 4.55 0.61 15.63
C ILE A 23 5.53 1.17 14.58
N HIS A 24 6.43 0.30 14.11
CA HIS A 24 7.39 0.61 13.06
C HIS A 24 7.24 -0.35 11.88
N CYS A 25 6.88 0.18 10.71
CA CYS A 25 6.69 -0.60 9.48
C CYS A 25 7.59 -0.08 8.36
N SER A 26 8.25 -1.00 7.66
CA SER A 26 9.06 -0.72 6.47
C SER A 26 8.70 -1.74 5.39
N MET A 27 8.23 -1.26 4.24
CA MET A 27 7.77 -2.07 3.12
C MET A 27 8.50 -1.68 1.83
N THR A 28 9.10 -2.67 1.17
CA THR A 28 9.67 -2.53 -0.17
C THR A 28 8.86 -3.41 -1.12
N LEU A 29 8.57 -2.89 -2.32
CA LEU A 29 7.85 -3.61 -3.37
C LEU A 29 8.80 -3.91 -4.53
N GLY A 30 8.61 -5.03 -5.24
CA GLY A 30 9.42 -5.42 -6.40
C GLY A 30 10.55 -6.41 -6.07
N ASP A 31 11.38 -6.70 -7.07
CA ASP A 31 12.39 -7.77 -7.01
C ASP A 31 13.36 -7.63 -5.84
N PRO A 32 13.89 -8.76 -5.30
CA PRO A 32 14.89 -8.73 -4.24
C PRO A 32 16.19 -7.98 -4.60
N GLU A 33 16.49 -7.86 -5.89
CA GLU A 33 17.70 -7.23 -6.42
C GLU A 33 17.36 -6.25 -7.55
N GLY A 34 18.06 -5.12 -7.59
CA GLY A 34 17.92 -4.10 -8.65
C GLY A 34 16.84 -3.04 -8.44
N ASN A 35 16.64 -2.22 -9.47
CA ASN A 35 15.87 -0.97 -9.43
C ASN A 35 14.37 -1.19 -9.74
N GLY A 36 13.88 -2.42 -9.55
CA GLY A 36 12.52 -2.85 -9.90
C GLY A 36 11.43 -2.28 -9.00
N ALA A 37 11.80 -1.52 -7.96
CA ALA A 37 10.86 -1.05 -6.96
C ALA A 37 9.76 -0.14 -7.53
N GLY A 38 10.07 0.63 -8.57
CA GLY A 38 9.07 1.41 -9.30
C GLY A 38 8.02 0.55 -10.00
N ARG A 39 8.41 -0.58 -10.61
CA ARG A 39 7.47 -1.51 -11.27
C ARG A 39 6.54 -2.17 -10.25
N GLY A 40 7.11 -2.64 -9.14
CA GLY A 40 6.33 -3.23 -8.04
C GLY A 40 5.32 -2.24 -7.46
N ALA A 41 5.73 -0.99 -7.24
CA ALA A 41 4.84 0.06 -6.74
C ALA A 41 3.71 0.41 -7.72
N MET A 42 4.01 0.52 -9.03
CA MET A 42 2.99 0.74 -10.06
C MET A 42 1.99 -0.41 -10.13
N ALA A 43 2.46 -1.66 -10.11
CA ALA A 43 1.60 -2.83 -10.09
C ALA A 43 0.70 -2.84 -8.84
N ALA A 44 1.26 -2.59 -7.65
CA ALA A 44 0.49 -2.51 -6.40
C ALA A 44 -0.58 -1.41 -6.44
N THR A 45 -0.27 -0.27 -7.05
CA THR A 45 -1.23 0.84 -7.24
C THR A 45 -2.39 0.41 -8.13
N ALA A 46 -2.10 -0.21 -9.27
CA ALA A 46 -3.12 -0.73 -10.18
C ALA A 46 -3.98 -1.82 -9.51
N MET A 47 -3.36 -2.73 -8.75
CA MET A 47 -4.08 -3.79 -8.03
C MET A 47 -5.05 -3.23 -6.99
N ARG A 48 -4.69 -2.15 -6.27
CA ARG A 48 -5.61 -1.50 -5.33
C ARG A 48 -6.87 -0.99 -6.03
N VAL A 49 -6.74 -0.44 -7.24
CA VAL A 49 -7.87 0.03 -8.05
C VAL A 49 -8.72 -1.13 -8.55
N VAL A 50 -8.11 -2.13 -9.16
CA VAL A 50 -8.83 -3.30 -9.74
C VAL A 50 -9.57 -4.07 -8.65
N ASN A 51 -8.95 -4.27 -7.48
CA ASN A 51 -9.59 -4.96 -6.36
C ASN A 51 -10.73 -4.15 -5.72
N ALA A 52 -10.76 -2.83 -5.91
CA ALA A 52 -11.83 -1.96 -5.40
C ALA A 52 -13.09 -1.95 -6.27
N VAL A 53 -12.98 -2.25 -7.58
CA VAL A 53 -14.08 -2.23 -8.55
C VAL A 53 -15.42 -2.82 -8.05
N PRO A 54 -15.49 -4.06 -7.51
CA PRO A 54 -16.77 -4.64 -7.09
C PRO A 54 -17.44 -3.81 -5.98
N TYR A 55 -16.64 -3.31 -5.04
CA TYR A 55 -17.12 -2.54 -3.90
C TYR A 55 -17.59 -1.16 -4.32
N VAL A 56 -16.96 -0.57 -5.34
CA VAL A 56 -17.41 0.70 -5.92
C VAL A 56 -18.71 0.52 -6.70
N VAL A 57 -18.85 -0.58 -7.44
CA VAL A 57 -20.08 -0.89 -8.20
C VAL A 57 -21.27 -1.11 -7.27
N ASP A 58 -21.06 -1.76 -6.13
CA ASP A 58 -22.12 -2.07 -5.16
C ASP A 58 -22.43 -0.91 -4.20
N ALA A 59 -21.63 0.16 -4.20
CA ALA A 59 -21.80 1.27 -3.27
C ALA A 59 -22.92 2.25 -3.70
N PRO A 60 -23.51 2.99 -2.74
CA PRO A 60 -24.43 4.09 -3.06
C PRO A 60 -23.78 5.15 -3.95
N ALA A 61 -24.58 5.77 -4.81
CA ALA A 61 -24.10 6.86 -5.66
C ALA A 61 -23.58 8.04 -4.80
N GLY A 62 -22.41 8.57 -5.19
CA GLY A 62 -21.77 9.67 -4.49
C GLY A 62 -20.25 9.65 -4.65
N LEU A 63 -19.59 10.61 -4.01
CA LEU A 63 -18.13 10.60 -3.87
C LEU A 63 -17.75 9.76 -2.64
N LEU A 64 -16.90 8.76 -2.86
CA LEU A 64 -16.41 7.87 -1.80
C LEU A 64 -14.90 8.04 -1.64
N SER A 65 -14.46 8.00 -0.39
CA SER A 65 -13.08 7.82 0.00
C SER A 65 -12.74 6.33 0.07
N SER A 66 -11.46 6.00 0.01
CA SER A 66 -11.01 4.62 0.28
C SER A 66 -11.28 4.15 1.72
N LEU A 67 -11.60 5.06 2.65
CA LEU A 67 -12.02 4.71 4.01
C LEU A 67 -13.51 4.30 4.09
N ASP A 68 -14.31 4.66 3.07
CA ASP A 68 -15.73 4.29 2.99
C ASP A 68 -15.92 2.89 2.38
N LEU A 69 -14.87 2.34 1.79
CA LEU A 69 -14.84 1.01 1.20
C LEU A 69 -14.21 0.01 2.19
N PRO A 70 -14.59 -1.28 2.13
CA PRO A 70 -13.88 -2.31 2.88
C PRO A 70 -12.42 -2.41 2.42
N ILE A 71 -11.58 -3.06 3.23
CA ILE A 71 -10.24 -3.45 2.79
C ILE A 71 -10.36 -4.26 1.48
N THR A 72 -9.49 -3.97 0.50
CA THR A 72 -9.56 -4.53 -0.86
C THR A 72 -8.48 -5.60 -1.09
N PRO A 73 -8.62 -6.80 -0.50
CA PRO A 73 -7.64 -7.86 -0.66
C PRO A 73 -7.56 -8.33 -2.12
N PRO A 74 -6.44 -8.94 -2.55
CA PRO A 74 -6.38 -9.63 -3.81
C PRO A 74 -7.48 -10.69 -3.91
N ARG A 75 -8.21 -10.69 -5.02
CA ARG A 75 -9.13 -11.78 -5.35
C ARG A 75 -8.42 -12.73 -6.31
N HIS A 76 -8.44 -14.01 -6.00
CA HIS A 76 -7.82 -15.08 -6.81
C HIS A 76 -6.29 -15.01 -6.94
N ALA A 77 -5.59 -14.39 -5.98
CA ALA A 77 -4.14 -14.56 -5.89
C ALA A 77 -3.81 -15.99 -5.40
N LEU A 78 -2.86 -16.64 -6.09
CA LEU A 78 -2.29 -17.93 -5.71
C LEU A 78 -1.03 -17.73 -4.86
#